data_AF-A0YR93-F1
#
_entry.id   AF-A0YR93-F1
#
_cell.length_a   1.000
_cell.length_b   1.000
_cell.length_c   1.000
_cell.angle_alpha   90.00
_cell.angle_beta   90.00
_cell.angle_gamma   90.00
#
_symmetry.space_group_name_H-M   'P 1'
#
loop_
_entity.id
_entity.type
_entity.pdbx_description
1 polymer ?
#
loop_
_entity_poly.entity_id
_entity_poly.type
_entity_poly.pdbx_seq_one_letter_code
_entity_poly.pdbx_strand_id
1 'polypeptide(L)'
;MRIQGNSRMSYTVITFAPVQGFIENSRKLRDLYGSSFILSYLAKVLCEDAQRYFEYEKGKSPQENDPVISPAVINVTQGTPNQIIIRGEYPEAEAQRIFNDAWRTIVSSCQEAIETKDENKTWNYNWSRVWNAWGNYSWELFYFCGGETITEARQKLNEIKHSRSWVGINWIGESSTLSGIDEIAWPGMTDQFNPKKDSISEVNQRIETFYQHLSDKFTEAIISPKEQLSIPELVKRLITLDDVAEKLNIAENEYPSIQIPRSFQDISRQNENSEDNRWTGWFQGDGDKIGDYLKSLNTSNEPKEEEENLNKFSSAMMKWGEYFKQEFKKEIQDTQLKESKGRIIYAGGDDFLGVLYRQQSKITAQECLEWFYKFPDIWKQHKQKITVSVGFVWAAPNVPQRDVLQHCREAEQSAKKSGRDRIALRILFNSGNHLEWNCPWGLLKNLLTHYRDRNQLKDEQNWTHLYNDIAVLESRHAFTREQTKVAEALFKAYFPSQFWEDIVGDDNYEKAFNHPQPFQTGILGERKNYTNKNGELELENVRKDINNWVINLGKVGFHLFTFSDKKSKN
;
A
#
# COMPACT_ATOMS: atom_id res chain seq x y z
N MET A 1 -27.62 30.54 32.66
CA MET A 1 -26.81 29.71 33.57
C MET A 1 -27.36 28.29 33.52
N ARG A 2 -26.93 27.49 32.53
CA ARG A 2 -27.22 26.04 32.51
C ARG A 2 -26.21 25.39 33.44
N ILE A 3 -26.72 24.63 34.40
CA ILE A 3 -25.95 23.88 35.40
C ILE A 3 -24.98 22.96 34.64
N GLN A 4 -23.68 23.18 34.83
CA GLN A 4 -22.62 22.25 34.45
C GLN A 4 -22.84 20.95 35.25
N GLY A 5 -23.63 20.03 34.69
CA GLY A 5 -23.51 18.63 35.07
C GLY A 5 -22.18 18.12 34.55
N ASN A 6 -21.48 17.29 35.34
CA ASN A 6 -20.30 16.53 34.90
C ASN A 6 -20.62 15.88 33.54
N SER A 7 -20.16 16.48 32.44
CA SER A 7 -20.23 15.85 31.13
C SER A 7 -19.27 14.68 31.18
N ARG A 8 -19.80 13.46 31.25
CA ARG A 8 -19.00 12.27 30.96
C ARG A 8 -18.29 12.51 29.63
N MET A 9 -16.98 12.29 29.59
CA MET A 9 -16.27 12.29 28.32
C MET A 9 -16.88 11.21 27.44
N SER A 10 -17.11 11.56 26.19
CA SER A 10 -17.71 10.71 25.16
C SER A 10 -16.90 10.88 23.89
N TYR A 11 -16.82 9.82 23.10
CA TYR A 11 -16.05 9.82 21.85
C TYR A 11 -16.92 9.31 20.71
N THR A 12 -16.80 9.96 19.56
CA THR A 12 -17.32 9.45 18.30
C THR A 12 -16.18 8.84 17.49
N VAL A 13 -16.32 7.59 17.07
CA VAL A 13 -15.37 6.92 16.17
C VAL A 13 -16.07 6.52 14.89
N ILE A 14 -15.46 6.90 13.76
CA ILE A 14 -16.02 6.72 12.41
C ILE A 14 -14.98 6.05 11.54
N THR A 15 -15.44 5.20 10.63
CA THR A 15 -14.60 4.56 9.62
C THR A 15 -15.48 4.03 8.49
N PHE A 16 -14.92 3.85 7.31
CA PHE A 16 -15.68 3.40 6.13
C PHE A 16 -14.95 2.27 5.39
N ALA A 17 -15.71 1.48 4.65
CA ALA A 17 -15.22 0.36 3.85
C ALA A 17 -16.00 0.25 2.52
N PRO A 18 -15.43 -0.39 1.48
CA PRO A 18 -14.12 -1.07 1.44
C PRO A 18 -12.96 -0.13 1.11
N VAL A 19 -11.90 -0.11 1.92
CA VAL A 19 -10.69 0.72 1.63
C VAL A 19 -9.73 -0.03 0.72
N GLN A 20 -9.31 -1.21 1.14
CA GLN A 20 -8.27 -1.96 0.46
C GLN A 20 -8.72 -2.50 -0.90
N GLY A 21 -9.89 -3.12 -0.98
CA GLY A 21 -10.44 -3.59 -2.26
C GLY A 21 -10.67 -2.44 -3.25
N PHE A 22 -10.96 -1.25 -2.75
CA PHE A 22 -11.06 -0.05 -3.58
C PHE A 22 -9.70 0.35 -4.17
N ILE A 23 -8.62 0.37 -3.37
CA ILE A 23 -7.27 0.66 -3.88
C ILE A 23 -6.79 -0.44 -4.85
N GLU A 24 -6.98 -1.72 -4.50
CA GLU A 24 -6.45 -2.87 -5.25
C GLU A 24 -7.07 -3.04 -6.65
N ASN A 25 -8.31 -2.60 -6.84
CA ASN A 25 -8.97 -2.56 -8.14
C ASN A 25 -8.44 -1.38 -8.98
N SER A 26 -7.14 -1.44 -9.30
CA SER A 26 -6.37 -0.41 -10.00
C SER A 26 -5.34 -1.05 -10.93
N ARG A 27 -5.35 -0.67 -12.22
CA ARG A 27 -4.38 -1.19 -13.21
C ARG A 27 -3.28 -0.19 -13.50
N LYS A 28 -3.59 1.11 -13.41
CA LYS A 28 -2.64 2.20 -13.61
C LYS A 28 -2.30 2.86 -12.28
N LEU A 29 -1.11 3.44 -12.20
CA LEU A 29 -0.71 4.28 -11.07
C LEU A 29 -1.73 5.40 -10.80
N ARG A 30 -2.33 5.95 -11.86
CA ARG A 30 -3.40 6.94 -11.78
C ARG A 30 -4.62 6.44 -11.01
N ASP A 31 -5.02 5.18 -11.23
CA ASP A 31 -6.13 4.57 -10.50
C ASP A 31 -5.81 4.46 -9.00
N LEU A 32 -4.56 4.12 -8.67
CA LEU A 32 -4.09 4.05 -7.29
C LEU A 32 -4.08 5.42 -6.61
N TYR A 33 -3.57 6.44 -7.29
CA TYR A 33 -3.61 7.81 -6.75
C TYR A 33 -5.04 8.32 -6.61
N GLY A 34 -5.87 8.14 -7.64
CA GLY A 34 -7.29 8.52 -7.60
C GLY A 34 -8.01 7.82 -6.44
N SER A 35 -7.73 6.54 -6.23
CA SER A 35 -8.27 5.78 -5.10
C SER A 35 -7.83 6.36 -3.76
N SER A 36 -6.52 6.58 -3.57
CA SER A 36 -5.97 7.15 -2.34
C SER A 36 -6.49 8.56 -2.07
N PHE A 37 -6.63 9.39 -3.11
CA PHE A 37 -7.16 10.73 -3.01
C PHE A 37 -8.62 10.70 -2.56
N ILE A 38 -9.47 9.91 -3.21
CA ILE A 38 -10.90 9.78 -2.86
C ILE A 38 -11.05 9.40 -1.38
N LEU A 39 -10.32 8.37 -0.93
CA LEU A 39 -10.37 7.92 0.46
C LEU A 39 -9.96 9.04 1.43
N SER A 40 -8.89 9.76 1.11
CA SER A 40 -8.38 10.84 1.96
C SER A 40 -9.31 12.05 1.96
N TYR A 41 -9.95 12.35 0.84
CA TYR A 41 -10.92 13.44 0.70
C TYR A 41 -12.19 13.14 1.50
N LEU A 42 -12.72 11.93 1.40
CA LEU A 42 -13.88 11.51 2.20
C LEU A 42 -13.60 11.60 3.72
N ALA A 43 -12.39 11.19 4.14
CA ALA A 43 -11.97 11.34 5.54
C ALA A 43 -11.83 12.81 5.95
N LYS A 44 -11.24 13.65 5.09
CA LYS A 44 -11.12 15.09 5.31
C LYS A 44 -12.48 15.75 5.52
N VAL A 45 -13.45 15.47 4.65
CA VAL A 45 -14.78 16.09 4.71
C VAL A 45 -15.47 15.80 6.05
N LEU A 46 -15.37 14.56 6.55
CA LEU A 46 -15.88 14.19 7.88
C LEU A 46 -15.19 14.97 9.00
N CYS A 47 -13.87 15.12 8.93
CA CYS A 47 -13.10 15.83 9.96
C CYS A 47 -13.45 17.34 9.97
N GLU A 48 -13.53 17.98 8.81
CA GLU A 48 -13.88 19.39 8.72
C GLU A 48 -15.32 19.66 9.16
N ASP A 49 -16.25 18.76 8.86
CA ASP A 49 -17.63 18.91 9.29
C ASP A 49 -17.78 18.74 10.81
N ALA A 50 -17.07 17.78 11.40
CA ALA A 50 -16.98 17.65 12.86
C ALA A 50 -16.38 18.91 13.51
N GLN A 51 -15.33 19.49 12.92
CA GLN A 51 -14.74 20.75 13.39
C GLN A 51 -15.76 21.89 13.36
N ARG A 52 -16.52 22.04 12.28
CA ARG A 52 -17.59 23.04 12.17
C ARG A 52 -18.71 22.80 13.19
N TYR A 53 -19.12 21.55 13.39
CA TYR A 53 -20.16 21.17 14.34
C TYR A 53 -19.84 21.59 15.79
N PHE A 54 -18.57 21.46 16.19
CA PHE A 54 -18.08 21.90 17.49
C PHE A 54 -17.54 23.34 17.50
N GLU A 55 -17.84 24.15 16.48
CA GLU A 55 -17.43 25.56 16.37
C GLU A 55 -15.89 25.76 16.45
N TYR A 56 -15.11 24.76 16.04
CA TYR A 56 -13.67 24.85 15.98
C TYR A 56 -13.21 25.52 14.69
N GLU A 57 -12.44 26.60 14.85
CA GLU A 57 -11.83 27.33 13.73
C GLU A 57 -10.31 27.15 13.72
N LYS A 58 -9.80 26.43 12.72
CA LYS A 58 -8.37 26.21 12.52
C LYS A 58 -7.61 27.53 12.45
N GLY A 59 -6.57 27.68 13.27
CA GLY A 59 -5.74 28.89 13.35
C GLY A 59 -6.31 30.01 14.24
N LYS A 60 -7.57 29.93 14.68
CA LYS A 60 -8.15 30.84 15.69
C LYS A 60 -8.35 30.18 17.05
N SER A 61 -8.73 28.90 17.05
CA SER A 61 -8.88 28.10 18.25
C SER A 61 -7.55 27.44 18.64
N PRO A 62 -7.25 27.27 19.95
CA PRO A 62 -6.12 26.47 20.41
C PRO A 62 -6.17 25.06 19.83
N GLN A 63 -5.04 24.51 19.37
CA GLN A 63 -4.99 23.18 18.75
C GLN A 63 -5.43 22.06 19.70
N GLU A 64 -5.23 22.22 21.01
CA GLU A 64 -5.73 21.31 22.05
C GLU A 64 -7.27 21.17 22.09
N ASN A 65 -7.97 22.19 21.57
CA ASN A 65 -9.42 22.22 21.48
C ASN A 65 -9.95 21.66 20.16
N ASP A 66 -9.08 21.20 19.26
CA ASP A 66 -9.53 20.51 18.05
C ASP A 66 -10.36 19.28 18.45
N PRO A 67 -11.64 19.18 18.03
CA PRO A 67 -12.45 18.01 18.35
C PRO A 67 -11.94 16.76 17.64
N VAL A 68 -11.20 16.89 16.52
CA VAL A 68 -10.65 15.75 15.79
C VAL A 68 -9.33 15.34 16.43
N ILE A 69 -9.35 14.24 17.19
CA ILE A 69 -8.18 13.70 17.89
C ILE A 69 -7.26 12.97 16.91
N SER A 70 -7.85 12.20 15.99
CA SER A 70 -7.16 11.47 14.93
C SER A 70 -8.04 11.43 13.67
N PRO A 71 -7.52 11.73 12.48
CA PRO A 71 -6.14 12.14 12.19
C PRO A 71 -5.82 13.54 12.71
N ALA A 72 -4.66 13.72 13.32
CA ALA A 72 -4.25 14.99 13.92
C ALA A 72 -3.84 16.06 12.90
N VAL A 73 -3.51 15.64 11.68
CA VAL A 73 -3.28 16.52 10.53
C VAL A 73 -4.09 15.97 9.37
N ILE A 74 -4.86 16.83 8.72
CA ILE A 74 -5.64 16.47 7.54
C ILE A 74 -4.85 16.94 6.32
N ASN A 75 -4.37 15.98 5.52
CA ASN A 75 -3.72 16.27 4.24
C ASN A 75 -4.08 15.20 3.20
N VAL A 76 -4.95 15.58 2.26
CA VAL A 76 -5.53 14.68 1.26
C VAL A 76 -4.45 14.08 0.36
N THR A 77 -3.44 14.87 0.00
CA THR A 77 -2.35 14.44 -0.89
C THR A 77 -1.34 13.53 -0.20
N GLN A 78 -1.30 13.52 1.13
CA GLN A 78 -0.39 12.67 1.90
C GLN A 78 -0.97 11.27 2.14
N GLY A 79 -2.30 11.13 2.05
CA GLY A 79 -3.03 9.99 2.57
C GLY A 79 -3.61 10.40 3.93
N THR A 80 -4.90 10.18 4.14
CA THR A 80 -5.55 10.42 5.43
C THR A 80 -6.11 9.09 5.95
N PRO A 81 -5.84 8.71 7.20
CA PRO A 81 -6.36 7.47 7.78
C PRO A 81 -7.88 7.39 7.67
N ASN A 82 -8.39 6.19 7.40
CA ASN A 82 -9.83 5.94 7.28
C ASN A 82 -10.53 5.67 8.63
N GLN A 83 -9.82 5.85 9.76
CA GLN A 83 -10.41 5.81 11.10
C GLN A 83 -10.28 7.20 11.73
N ILE A 84 -11.43 7.80 12.00
CA ILE A 84 -11.58 9.16 12.51
C ILE A 84 -12.09 9.07 13.94
N ILE A 85 -11.47 9.81 14.85
CA ILE A 85 -11.77 9.83 16.28
C ILE A 85 -12.00 11.26 16.68
N ILE A 86 -13.18 11.52 17.23
CA ILE A 86 -13.71 12.83 17.55
C ILE A 86 -14.04 12.87 19.04
N ARG A 87 -13.64 13.94 19.71
CA ARG A 87 -14.02 14.26 21.09
C ARG A 87 -15.45 14.78 21.11
N GLY A 88 -16.29 14.18 21.94
CA GLY A 88 -17.70 14.55 22.08
C GLY A 88 -18.62 13.78 21.16
N GLU A 89 -19.91 14.10 21.27
CA GLU A 89 -20.98 13.43 20.54
C GLU A 89 -21.22 14.11 19.18
N TYR A 90 -20.55 13.62 18.14
CA TYR A 90 -20.79 14.07 16.76
C TYR A 90 -21.90 13.22 16.12
N PRO A 91 -23.04 13.78 15.66
CA PRO A 91 -24.21 13.01 15.26
C PRO A 91 -24.01 12.07 14.07
N GLU A 92 -24.51 10.84 14.17
CA GLU A 92 -24.46 9.83 13.09
C GLU A 92 -25.14 10.30 11.81
N ALA A 93 -26.32 10.92 11.92
CA ALA A 93 -27.06 11.40 10.77
C ALA A 93 -26.27 12.44 9.97
N GLU A 94 -25.49 13.28 10.66
CA GLU A 94 -24.67 14.29 10.02
C GLU A 94 -23.44 13.67 9.36
N ALA A 95 -22.76 12.74 10.06
CA ALA A 95 -21.67 11.95 9.51
C ALA A 95 -22.08 11.21 8.23
N GLN A 96 -23.23 10.53 8.23
CA GLN A 96 -23.76 9.82 7.07
C GLN A 96 -24.10 10.78 5.93
N ARG A 97 -24.77 11.89 6.23
CA ARG A 97 -25.17 12.89 5.24
C ARG A 97 -23.96 13.47 4.53
N ILE A 98 -23.00 14.03 5.27
CA ILE A 98 -21.85 14.71 4.67
C ILE A 98 -20.95 13.75 3.88
N PHE A 99 -20.76 12.52 4.38
CA PHE A 99 -19.98 11.50 3.69
C PHE A 99 -20.64 11.08 2.37
N ASN A 100 -21.95 10.79 2.40
CA ASN A 100 -22.69 10.38 1.20
C ASN A 100 -22.79 11.52 0.18
N ASP A 101 -23.01 12.76 0.63
CA ASP A 101 -23.06 13.94 -0.25
C ASP A 101 -21.71 14.16 -0.94
N ALA A 102 -20.60 14.02 -0.22
CA ALA A 102 -19.26 14.13 -0.78
C ALA A 102 -18.98 13.07 -1.85
N TRP A 103 -19.32 11.80 -1.57
CA TRP A 103 -19.16 10.72 -2.54
C TRP A 103 -20.06 10.91 -3.78
N ARG A 104 -21.34 11.25 -3.57
CA ARG A 104 -22.27 11.53 -4.67
C ARG A 104 -21.76 12.65 -5.57
N THR A 105 -21.21 13.71 -4.98
CA THR A 105 -20.64 14.84 -5.72
C THR A 105 -19.49 14.39 -6.62
N ILE A 106 -18.60 13.51 -6.14
CA ILE A 106 -17.52 12.93 -6.96
C ILE A 106 -18.12 12.14 -8.13
N VAL A 107 -19.06 11.23 -7.84
CA VAL A 107 -19.66 10.34 -8.84
C VAL A 107 -20.41 11.15 -9.91
N SER A 108 -21.21 12.14 -9.50
CA SER A 108 -21.95 13.00 -10.43
C SER A 108 -21.03 13.89 -11.26
N SER A 109 -19.94 14.41 -10.66
CA SER A 109 -18.96 15.23 -11.39
C SER A 109 -18.25 14.43 -12.48
N CYS A 110 -17.88 13.18 -12.19
CA CYS A 110 -17.30 12.25 -13.18
C CYS A 110 -18.31 11.91 -14.28
N GLN A 111 -19.57 11.64 -13.93
CA GLN A 111 -20.63 11.37 -14.91
C GLN A 111 -20.80 12.57 -15.85
N GLU A 112 -20.96 13.77 -15.28
CA GLU A 112 -21.14 15.00 -16.03
C GLU A 112 -19.93 15.31 -16.92
N ALA A 113 -18.71 15.03 -16.45
CA ALA A 113 -17.50 15.21 -17.26
C ALA A 113 -17.48 14.33 -18.52
N ILE A 114 -18.03 13.12 -18.45
CA ILE A 114 -18.20 12.27 -19.64
C ILE A 114 -19.26 12.86 -20.58
N GLU A 115 -20.44 13.17 -20.04
CA GLU A 115 -21.59 13.61 -20.82
C GLU A 115 -21.35 14.97 -21.49
N THR A 116 -20.63 15.88 -20.84
CA THR A 116 -20.32 17.21 -21.37
C THR A 116 -19.23 17.21 -22.44
N LYS A 117 -18.28 16.28 -22.42
CA LYS A 117 -17.26 16.16 -23.49
C LYS A 117 -17.81 15.58 -24.78
N ASP A 118 -18.96 14.91 -24.73
CA ASP A 118 -19.73 14.54 -25.91
C ASP A 118 -20.57 15.72 -26.43
N GLU A 119 -19.87 16.78 -26.87
CA GLU A 119 -20.45 18.04 -27.37
C GLU A 119 -21.51 17.82 -28.48
N ASN A 120 -21.33 16.78 -29.29
CA ASN A 120 -22.22 16.46 -30.41
C ASN A 120 -23.44 15.63 -29.99
N LYS A 121 -23.55 15.26 -28.69
CA LYS A 121 -24.58 14.35 -28.16
C LYS A 121 -24.69 13.07 -29.00
N THR A 122 -23.51 12.51 -29.32
CA THR A 122 -23.35 11.28 -30.10
C THR A 122 -24.08 10.12 -29.43
N TRP A 123 -24.13 10.13 -28.10
CA TRP A 123 -24.74 9.09 -27.28
C TRP A 123 -25.98 9.57 -26.53
N ASN A 124 -26.94 8.66 -26.35
CA ASN A 124 -28.06 8.86 -25.45
C ASN A 124 -27.76 8.22 -24.08
N TYR A 125 -27.45 9.05 -23.09
CA TYR A 125 -27.01 8.63 -21.76
C TYR A 125 -28.19 8.26 -20.84
N ASN A 126 -28.61 7.00 -20.87
CA ASN A 126 -29.70 6.47 -20.01
C ASN A 126 -29.20 5.79 -18.72
N TRP A 127 -27.89 5.82 -18.49
CA TRP A 127 -27.20 5.14 -17.39
C TRP A 127 -27.27 5.86 -16.03
N SER A 128 -27.95 6.99 -15.91
CA SER A 128 -27.97 7.82 -14.69
C SER A 128 -28.46 7.06 -13.47
N ARG A 129 -29.41 6.13 -13.64
CA ARG A 129 -29.87 5.23 -12.58
C ARG A 129 -28.75 4.38 -12.00
N VAL A 130 -27.84 3.89 -12.83
CA VAL A 130 -26.72 3.02 -12.42
C VAL A 130 -25.63 3.85 -11.75
N TRP A 131 -25.29 5.02 -12.31
CA TRP A 131 -24.41 6.00 -11.66
C TRP A 131 -24.92 6.42 -10.27
N ASN A 132 -26.22 6.70 -10.14
CA ASN A 132 -26.86 7.01 -8.86
C ASN A 132 -26.78 5.83 -7.87
N ALA A 133 -26.91 4.59 -8.34
CA ALA A 133 -26.76 3.41 -7.47
C ALA A 133 -25.33 3.35 -6.89
N TRP A 134 -24.30 3.55 -7.72
CA TRP A 134 -22.92 3.65 -7.26
C TRP A 134 -22.71 4.85 -6.33
N GLY A 135 -23.33 6.00 -6.59
CA GLY A 135 -23.31 7.16 -5.69
C GLY A 135 -23.96 6.90 -4.32
N ASN A 136 -24.83 5.89 -4.20
CA ASN A 136 -25.59 5.63 -2.98
C ASN A 136 -25.07 4.44 -2.16
N TYR A 137 -24.50 3.43 -2.83
CA TYR A 137 -24.27 2.12 -2.22
C TYR A 137 -22.82 1.62 -2.35
N SER A 138 -21.88 2.47 -2.76
CA SER A 138 -20.45 2.09 -2.86
C SER A 138 -19.77 1.85 -1.51
N TRP A 139 -20.27 2.48 -0.46
CA TRP A 139 -19.59 2.59 0.83
C TRP A 139 -20.50 2.20 1.98
N GLU A 140 -19.92 1.54 2.97
CA GLU A 140 -20.50 1.36 4.29
C GLU A 140 -19.78 2.29 5.26
N LEU A 141 -20.53 3.17 5.93
CA LEU A 141 -20.03 4.04 6.99
C LEU A 141 -20.33 3.39 8.33
N PHE A 142 -19.30 3.03 9.08
CA PHE A 142 -19.41 2.52 10.44
C PHE A 142 -19.23 3.69 11.41
N TYR A 143 -20.12 3.72 12.39
CA TYR A 143 -20.19 4.79 13.37
C TYR A 143 -20.42 4.20 14.76
N PHE A 144 -19.75 4.77 15.76
CA PHE A 144 -20.08 4.57 17.17
C PHE A 144 -19.88 5.88 17.92
N CYS A 145 -20.79 6.19 18.83
CA CYS A 145 -20.69 7.34 19.73
C CYS A 145 -21.00 6.89 21.15
N GLY A 146 -20.11 7.25 22.08
CA GLY A 146 -20.16 6.85 23.48
C GLY A 146 -18.83 6.28 23.98
N GLY A 147 -18.87 5.68 25.17
CA GLY A 147 -17.67 5.17 25.86
C GLY A 147 -16.97 6.26 26.66
N GLU A 148 -16.40 5.89 27.81
CA GLU A 148 -15.66 6.83 28.66
C GLU A 148 -14.21 7.00 28.19
N THR A 149 -13.74 6.12 27.29
CA THR A 149 -12.39 6.09 26.71
C THR A 149 -12.41 5.86 25.19
N ILE A 150 -11.34 6.25 24.49
CA ILE A 150 -11.21 6.02 23.03
C ILE A 150 -11.08 4.51 22.75
N THR A 151 -10.40 3.78 23.62
CA THR A 151 -10.24 2.33 23.51
C THR A 151 -11.58 1.60 23.53
N GLU A 152 -12.48 1.95 24.45
CA GLU A 152 -13.84 1.39 24.48
C GLU A 152 -14.63 1.71 23.20
N ALA A 153 -14.59 2.97 22.76
CA ALA A 153 -15.29 3.41 21.57
C ALA A 153 -14.80 2.68 20.31
N ARG A 154 -13.48 2.48 20.18
CA ARG A 154 -12.87 1.68 19.10
C ARG A 154 -13.29 0.21 19.15
N GLN A 155 -13.32 -0.39 20.33
CA GLN A 155 -13.74 -1.78 20.47
C GLN A 155 -15.19 -1.96 20.02
N LYS A 156 -16.09 -1.06 20.44
CA LYS A 156 -17.50 -1.09 20.04
C LYS A 156 -17.68 -0.89 18.53
N LEU A 157 -16.94 0.02 17.93
CA LEU A 157 -16.95 0.19 16.47
C LEU A 157 -16.49 -1.09 15.75
N ASN A 158 -15.46 -1.77 16.26
CA ASN A 158 -14.99 -3.03 15.68
C ASN A 158 -16.04 -4.13 15.80
N GLU A 159 -16.82 -4.19 16.89
CA GLU A 159 -17.97 -5.10 17.02
C GLU A 159 -19.04 -4.78 15.96
N ILE A 160 -19.33 -3.50 15.72
CA ILE A 160 -20.30 -3.08 14.68
C ILE A 160 -19.81 -3.46 13.28
N LYS A 161 -18.50 -3.35 13.00
CA LYS A 161 -17.92 -3.79 11.71
C LYS A 161 -18.21 -5.25 11.35
N HIS A 162 -18.55 -6.09 12.33
CA HIS A 162 -18.85 -7.49 12.09
C HIS A 162 -20.27 -7.72 11.52
N SER A 163 -21.19 -6.76 11.67
CA SER A 163 -22.58 -6.91 11.22
C SER A 163 -22.75 -6.84 9.70
N ARG A 164 -21.73 -6.36 8.96
CA ARG A 164 -21.59 -6.51 7.50
C ARG A 164 -22.88 -6.21 6.73
N SER A 165 -23.36 -4.96 6.80
CA SER A 165 -24.65 -4.54 6.24
C SER A 165 -24.49 -3.96 4.83
N TRP A 166 -23.80 -4.67 3.94
CA TRP A 166 -23.56 -4.19 2.57
C TRP A 166 -24.84 -4.25 1.71
N VAL A 167 -24.99 -3.24 0.86
CA VAL A 167 -25.98 -3.26 -0.23
C VAL A 167 -25.25 -3.59 -1.52
N GLY A 168 -25.50 -4.79 -2.07
CA GLY A 168 -24.96 -5.17 -3.37
C GLY A 168 -25.65 -4.43 -4.50
N ILE A 169 -24.87 -3.84 -5.42
CA ILE A 169 -25.40 -3.24 -6.64
C ILE A 169 -25.51 -4.35 -7.69
N ASN A 170 -26.75 -4.69 -8.06
CA ASN A 170 -27.01 -5.67 -9.12
C ASN A 170 -26.86 -5.03 -10.50
N TRP A 171 -26.24 -5.75 -11.42
CA TRP A 171 -25.99 -5.32 -12.79
C TRP A 171 -26.09 -6.51 -13.76
N ILE A 172 -26.23 -6.23 -15.05
CA ILE A 172 -26.34 -7.25 -16.11
C ILE A 172 -25.53 -6.76 -17.31
N GLY A 173 -24.49 -7.49 -17.69
CA GLY A 173 -23.67 -7.14 -18.85
C GLY A 173 -22.34 -7.89 -18.87
N GLU A 174 -21.40 -7.36 -19.64
CA GLU A 174 -20.02 -7.84 -19.64
C GLU A 174 -19.24 -7.19 -18.48
N SER A 175 -18.34 -7.98 -17.88
CA SER A 175 -17.52 -7.51 -16.76
C SER A 175 -16.38 -6.61 -17.26
N SER A 176 -16.02 -5.62 -16.45
CA SER A 176 -14.88 -4.74 -16.72
C SER A 176 -13.58 -5.52 -16.98
N THR A 177 -12.78 -5.00 -17.89
CA THR A 177 -11.47 -5.56 -18.28
C THR A 177 -10.38 -5.36 -17.23
N LEU A 178 -10.67 -4.62 -16.15
CA LEU A 178 -9.71 -4.29 -15.09
C LEU A 178 -9.90 -5.17 -13.86
N SER A 179 -11.01 -5.03 -13.14
CA SER A 179 -11.28 -5.86 -11.96
C SER A 179 -11.94 -7.18 -12.34
N GLY A 180 -12.79 -7.19 -13.37
CA GLY A 180 -13.67 -8.30 -13.70
C GLY A 180 -14.81 -8.49 -12.69
N ILE A 181 -15.04 -7.52 -11.81
CA ILE A 181 -16.00 -7.62 -10.71
C ILE A 181 -17.32 -6.93 -11.05
N ASP A 182 -17.25 -5.79 -11.74
CA ASP A 182 -18.40 -4.94 -12.04
C ASP A 182 -18.62 -4.76 -13.54
N GLU A 183 -19.86 -4.46 -13.94
CA GLU A 183 -20.24 -4.20 -15.35
C GLU A 183 -19.40 -3.08 -15.97
N ILE A 184 -19.09 -3.22 -17.26
CA ILE A 184 -18.54 -2.14 -18.06
C ILE A 184 -19.49 -0.93 -18.06
N ALA A 185 -18.96 0.25 -17.80
CA ALA A 185 -19.69 1.50 -17.87
C ALA A 185 -19.88 1.94 -19.33
N TRP A 186 -21.14 2.01 -19.78
CA TRP A 186 -21.51 2.54 -21.09
C TRP A 186 -22.98 3.02 -21.11
N PRO A 187 -23.41 3.84 -22.08
CA PRO A 187 -24.74 4.48 -22.04
C PRO A 187 -25.95 3.52 -22.00
N GLY A 188 -25.77 2.28 -22.47
CA GLY A 188 -26.84 1.27 -22.55
C GLY A 188 -26.87 0.25 -21.39
N MET A 189 -26.24 0.52 -20.24
CA MET A 189 -26.29 -0.36 -19.05
C MET A 189 -27.71 -0.65 -18.53
N THR A 190 -28.71 0.14 -18.93
CA THR A 190 -30.11 -0.06 -18.55
C THR A 190 -30.98 -0.60 -19.68
N ASP A 191 -30.38 -0.87 -20.84
CA ASP A 191 -31.09 -1.42 -22.00
C ASP A 191 -31.65 -2.81 -21.62
N GLN A 192 -32.88 -3.10 -22.03
CA GLN A 192 -33.45 -4.43 -21.80
C GLN A 192 -32.75 -5.43 -22.70
N PHE A 193 -31.98 -6.35 -22.12
CA PHE A 193 -31.33 -7.43 -22.86
C PHE A 193 -32.14 -8.73 -22.79
N ASN A 194 -32.49 -9.26 -23.95
CA ASN A 194 -33.13 -10.56 -24.13
C ASN A 194 -32.19 -11.49 -24.89
N PRO A 195 -31.61 -12.52 -24.22
CA PRO A 195 -30.66 -13.44 -24.85
C PRO A 195 -31.18 -14.19 -26.09
N LYS A 196 -32.50 -14.20 -26.33
CA LYS A 196 -33.12 -14.84 -27.50
C LYS A 196 -33.27 -13.89 -28.70
N LYS A 197 -33.22 -12.57 -28.48
CA LYS A 197 -33.51 -11.56 -29.49
C LYS A 197 -32.31 -10.65 -29.77
N ASP A 198 -31.49 -10.40 -28.75
CA ASP A 198 -30.42 -9.44 -28.80
C ASP A 198 -29.07 -10.14 -28.95
N SER A 199 -28.20 -9.56 -29.78
CA SER A 199 -26.87 -10.10 -30.06
C SER A 199 -25.84 -9.53 -29.08
N ILE A 200 -25.17 -10.41 -28.32
CA ILE A 200 -24.04 -10.03 -27.45
C ILE A 200 -22.94 -9.36 -28.30
N SER A 201 -22.73 -9.84 -29.53
CA SER A 201 -21.73 -9.26 -30.44
C SER A 201 -22.05 -7.81 -30.80
N GLU A 202 -23.32 -7.45 -30.96
CA GLU A 202 -23.74 -6.07 -31.26
C GLU A 202 -23.56 -5.16 -30.04
N VAL A 203 -23.86 -5.67 -28.84
CA VAL A 203 -23.61 -4.95 -27.58
C VAL A 203 -22.11 -4.67 -27.41
N ASN A 204 -21.27 -5.70 -27.60
CA ASN A 204 -19.81 -5.54 -27.49
C ASN A 204 -19.27 -4.54 -28.51
N GLN A 205 -19.78 -4.55 -29.75
CA GLN A 205 -19.39 -3.57 -30.77
C GLN A 205 -19.79 -2.13 -30.39
N ARG A 206 -20.97 -1.95 -29.77
CA ARG A 206 -21.39 -0.63 -29.24
C ARG A 206 -20.48 -0.18 -28.09
N ILE A 207 -20.11 -1.09 -27.19
CA ILE A 207 -19.16 -0.80 -26.09
C ILE A 207 -17.80 -0.39 -26.67
N GLU A 208 -17.25 -1.15 -27.62
CA GLU A 208 -15.98 -0.81 -28.28
C GLU A 208 -16.03 0.58 -28.95
N THR A 209 -17.11 0.87 -29.65
CA THR A 209 -17.33 2.18 -30.29
C THR A 209 -17.39 3.31 -29.25
N PHE A 210 -18.05 3.07 -28.11
CA PHE A 210 -18.12 4.02 -27.00
C PHE A 210 -16.75 4.28 -26.39
N TYR A 211 -15.95 3.24 -26.14
CA TYR A 211 -14.62 3.39 -25.58
C TYR A 211 -13.62 4.03 -26.55
N GLN A 212 -13.79 3.82 -27.86
CA GLN A 212 -13.06 4.59 -28.87
C GLN A 212 -13.42 6.08 -28.79
N HIS A 213 -14.70 6.41 -28.68
CA HIS A 213 -15.17 7.79 -28.50
C HIS A 213 -14.60 8.43 -27.22
N LEU A 214 -14.62 7.72 -26.08
CA LEU A 214 -14.02 8.20 -24.84
C LEU A 214 -12.52 8.43 -24.98
N SER A 215 -11.80 7.52 -25.64
CA SER A 215 -10.37 7.67 -25.92
C SER A 215 -10.10 8.92 -26.77
N ASP A 216 -10.94 9.22 -27.76
CA ASP A 216 -10.76 10.43 -28.59
C ASP A 216 -11.00 11.72 -27.78
N LYS A 217 -11.93 11.69 -26.82
CA LYS A 217 -12.28 12.85 -25.97
C LYS A 217 -11.32 13.08 -24.79
N PHE A 218 -10.83 12.01 -24.17
CA PHE A 218 -9.95 12.07 -22.99
C PHE A 218 -8.50 11.74 -23.30
N THR A 219 -8.17 11.38 -24.54
CA THR A 219 -6.90 10.77 -24.99
C THR A 219 -6.72 9.31 -24.52
N GLU A 220 -6.04 8.51 -25.35
CA GLU A 220 -5.72 7.11 -25.06
C GLU A 220 -4.90 6.93 -23.77
N ALA A 221 -4.12 7.96 -23.41
CA ALA A 221 -3.34 7.96 -22.17
C ALA A 221 -4.24 7.91 -20.92
N ILE A 222 -5.46 8.46 -21.00
CA ILE A 222 -6.41 8.49 -19.89
C ILE A 222 -7.36 7.30 -19.99
N ILE A 223 -7.98 7.07 -21.15
CA ILE A 223 -8.90 5.94 -21.38
C ILE A 223 -8.47 5.26 -22.67
N SER A 224 -7.95 4.04 -22.58
CA SER A 224 -7.61 3.25 -23.77
C SER A 224 -8.87 2.57 -24.30
N PRO A 225 -9.07 2.45 -25.63
CA PRO A 225 -10.21 1.73 -26.20
C PRO A 225 -10.31 0.27 -25.76
N LYS A 226 -9.16 -0.34 -25.40
CA LYS A 226 -9.06 -1.72 -24.91
C LYS A 226 -9.36 -1.85 -23.41
N GLU A 227 -9.40 -0.74 -22.68
CA GLU A 227 -9.72 -0.70 -21.25
C GLU A 227 -11.19 -0.36 -21.08
N GLN A 228 -12.05 -1.36 -21.15
CA GLN A 228 -13.48 -1.22 -20.85
C GLN A 228 -13.65 -1.31 -19.33
N LEU A 229 -13.94 -0.18 -18.70
CA LEU A 229 -13.89 0.04 -17.25
C LEU A 229 -15.28 0.05 -16.61
N SER A 230 -15.38 -0.33 -15.34
CA SER A 230 -16.60 -0.12 -14.55
C SER A 230 -16.77 1.33 -14.09
N ILE A 231 -17.93 1.69 -13.54
CA ILE A 231 -18.19 3.05 -13.01
C ILE A 231 -17.18 3.41 -11.91
N PRO A 232 -16.91 2.59 -10.87
CA PRO A 232 -15.89 2.91 -9.87
C PRO A 232 -14.49 3.10 -10.46
N GLU A 233 -14.15 2.32 -11.48
CA GLU A 233 -12.86 2.40 -12.17
C GLU A 233 -12.73 3.69 -12.99
N LEU A 234 -13.80 4.10 -13.69
CA LEU A 234 -13.87 5.41 -14.34
C LEU A 234 -13.77 6.55 -13.34
N VAL A 235 -14.47 6.47 -12.20
CA VAL A 235 -14.40 7.51 -11.15
C VAL A 235 -12.96 7.68 -10.66
N LYS A 236 -12.25 6.58 -10.36
CA LYS A 236 -10.82 6.63 -9.98
C LYS A 236 -9.93 7.24 -11.06
N ARG A 237 -10.27 7.04 -12.34
CA ARG A 237 -9.52 7.57 -13.47
C ARG A 237 -9.76 9.08 -13.65
N LEU A 238 -11.02 9.48 -13.64
CA LEU A 238 -11.48 10.82 -13.96
C LEU A 238 -11.27 11.83 -12.83
N ILE A 239 -11.26 11.39 -11.56
CA ILE A 239 -10.99 12.27 -10.41
C ILE A 239 -9.59 12.93 -10.45
N THR A 240 -8.69 12.40 -11.28
CA THR A 240 -7.34 12.93 -11.48
C THR A 240 -7.27 14.03 -12.55
N LEU A 241 -8.40 14.39 -13.15
CA LEU A 241 -8.49 15.49 -14.10
C LEU A 241 -8.85 16.78 -13.38
N ASP A 242 -8.19 17.88 -13.76
CA ASP A 242 -8.38 19.19 -13.14
C ASP A 242 -9.85 19.64 -13.23
N ASP A 243 -10.51 19.44 -14.38
CA ASP A 243 -11.92 19.80 -14.60
C ASP A 243 -12.90 19.06 -13.68
N VAL A 244 -12.57 17.84 -13.25
CA VAL A 244 -13.35 17.06 -12.28
C VAL A 244 -13.01 17.48 -10.85
N ALA A 245 -11.73 17.68 -10.55
CA ALA A 245 -11.25 18.04 -9.21
C ALA A 245 -11.69 19.45 -8.81
N GLU A 246 -11.72 20.41 -9.75
CA GLU A 246 -12.17 21.79 -9.54
C GLU A 246 -13.61 21.88 -9.01
N LYS A 247 -14.48 20.94 -9.44
CA LYS A 247 -15.88 20.88 -9.00
C LYS A 247 -16.06 20.50 -7.53
N LEU A 248 -15.00 20.02 -6.86
CA LEU A 248 -15.08 19.59 -5.46
C LEU A 248 -14.91 20.73 -4.45
N ASN A 249 -14.78 22.00 -4.89
CA ASN A 249 -14.53 23.16 -4.01
C ASN A 249 -13.34 22.96 -3.04
N ILE A 250 -12.33 22.22 -3.46
CA ILE A 250 -11.10 21.99 -2.70
C ILE A 250 -10.13 23.13 -3.00
N ALA A 251 -9.32 23.53 -2.01
CA ALA A 251 -8.27 24.52 -2.23
C ALA A 251 -7.26 24.01 -3.28
N GLU A 252 -6.75 24.91 -4.13
CA GLU A 252 -5.91 24.52 -5.28
C GLU A 252 -4.63 23.75 -4.89
N ASN A 253 -4.10 24.03 -3.70
CA ASN A 253 -2.95 23.34 -3.10
C ASN A 253 -3.28 21.97 -2.46
N GLU A 254 -4.56 21.62 -2.39
CA GLU A 254 -5.08 20.34 -1.89
C GLU A 254 -5.69 19.49 -3.00
N TYR A 255 -5.67 19.98 -4.25
CA TYR A 255 -5.98 19.14 -5.40
C TYR A 255 -5.13 17.87 -5.37
N PRO A 256 -5.63 16.75 -5.90
CA PRO A 256 -4.76 15.67 -6.34
C PRO A 256 -3.96 16.15 -7.55
N SER A 257 -3.17 17.22 -7.41
CA SER A 257 -2.22 17.65 -8.41
C SER A 257 -1.05 16.65 -8.36
N ILE A 258 -1.30 15.45 -8.86
CA ILE A 258 -0.24 14.66 -9.45
C ILE A 258 0.23 15.53 -10.62
N GLN A 259 1.54 15.76 -10.78
CA GLN A 259 2.02 16.25 -12.07
C GLN A 259 1.42 15.35 -13.15
N ILE A 260 0.46 15.86 -13.92
CA ILE A 260 -0.12 15.15 -15.05
C ILE A 260 1.04 14.98 -16.03
N PRO A 261 1.63 13.79 -16.17
CA PRO A 261 2.64 13.59 -17.18
C PRO A 261 1.96 13.82 -18.51
N ARG A 262 2.59 14.59 -19.41
CA ARG A 262 2.06 14.87 -20.76
C ARG A 262 1.70 13.59 -21.54
N SER A 263 2.26 12.45 -21.14
CA SER A 263 1.86 11.10 -21.55
C SER A 263 2.13 10.11 -20.42
N PHE A 264 1.22 9.17 -20.15
CA PHE A 264 1.42 8.13 -19.12
C PHE A 264 2.20 6.92 -19.67
N GLN A 265 3.29 7.16 -20.39
CA GLN A 265 4.29 6.14 -20.71
C GLN A 265 5.18 5.80 -19.49
N ASP A 266 5.12 6.60 -18.42
CA ASP A 266 6.05 6.60 -17.30
C ASP A 266 6.32 5.24 -16.62
N ILE A 267 5.34 4.36 -16.53
CA ILE A 267 5.50 3.01 -15.93
C ILE A 267 4.91 1.94 -16.86
N SER A 268 4.80 2.23 -18.16
CA SER A 268 4.58 1.14 -19.11
C SER A 268 5.83 0.29 -19.09
N ARG A 269 5.76 -0.80 -18.32
CA ARG A 269 6.84 -1.78 -18.27
C ARG A 269 7.02 -2.48 -19.62
N GLN A 270 5.96 -2.45 -20.44
CA GLN A 270 5.95 -2.92 -21.82
C GLN A 270 6.12 -1.74 -22.77
N ASN A 271 7.14 -1.80 -23.62
CA ASN A 271 7.32 -0.87 -24.73
C ASN A 271 7.11 -1.65 -26.05
N GLU A 272 6.77 -0.94 -27.13
CA GLU A 272 6.58 -1.56 -28.47
C GLU A 272 7.83 -2.36 -28.90
N ASN A 273 9.02 -1.91 -28.49
CA ASN A 273 10.26 -2.65 -28.59
C ASN A 273 10.52 -3.44 -27.30
N SER A 274 10.58 -4.77 -27.40
CA SER A 274 10.84 -5.67 -26.27
C SER A 274 12.17 -5.44 -25.54
N GLU A 275 13.17 -4.84 -26.21
CA GLU A 275 14.45 -4.45 -25.60
C GLU A 275 14.33 -3.32 -24.57
N ASP A 276 13.28 -2.50 -24.71
CA ASP A 276 12.96 -1.38 -23.84
C ASP A 276 12.07 -1.77 -22.66
N ASN A 277 11.69 -3.04 -22.54
CA ASN A 277 10.94 -3.54 -21.39
C ASN A 277 11.74 -3.37 -20.10
N ARG A 278 11.10 -2.84 -19.05
CA ARG A 278 11.78 -2.42 -17.81
C ARG A 278 11.24 -3.15 -16.60
N TRP A 279 12.17 -3.63 -15.77
CA TRP A 279 11.84 -4.05 -14.41
C TRP A 279 11.59 -2.81 -13.56
N THR A 280 10.70 -2.94 -12.57
CA THR A 280 10.42 -1.87 -11.61
C THR A 280 10.37 -2.43 -10.20
N GLY A 281 10.74 -1.59 -9.23
CA GLY A 281 10.67 -1.92 -7.81
C GLY A 281 9.38 -1.39 -7.23
N TRP A 282 8.63 -2.23 -6.53
CA TRP A 282 7.41 -1.82 -5.83
C TRP A 282 7.57 -2.12 -4.37
N PHE A 283 7.00 -1.29 -3.50
CA PHE A 283 7.08 -1.55 -2.08
C PHE A 283 5.85 -1.07 -1.33
N GLN A 284 5.45 -1.87 -0.34
CA GLN A 284 4.42 -1.55 0.62
C GLN A 284 4.93 -1.82 2.02
N GLY A 285 4.60 -0.95 2.97
CA GLY A 285 4.94 -1.13 4.37
C GLY A 285 3.83 -0.70 5.30
N ASP A 286 3.89 -1.20 6.52
CA ASP A 286 2.92 -0.96 7.58
C ASP A 286 3.60 -1.11 8.95
N GLY A 287 3.19 -0.28 9.90
CA GLY A 287 3.82 -0.19 11.22
C GLY A 287 3.45 -1.36 12.13
N ASP A 288 4.44 -1.88 12.83
CA ASP A 288 4.26 -3.10 13.61
C ASP A 288 3.58 -2.83 14.97
N LYS A 289 2.47 -3.55 15.22
CA LYS A 289 1.79 -3.61 16.52
C LYS A 289 1.42 -2.24 17.10
N ILE A 290 1.02 -1.28 16.25
CA ILE A 290 0.63 0.07 16.69
C ILE A 290 -0.50 0.05 17.71
N GLY A 291 -1.48 -0.85 17.54
CA GLY A 291 -2.56 -1.01 18.52
C GLY A 291 -2.05 -1.41 19.91
N ASP A 292 -1.04 -2.29 19.99
CA ASP A 292 -0.44 -2.71 21.25
C ASP A 292 0.44 -1.59 21.83
N TYR A 293 1.16 -0.86 20.98
CA TYR A 293 1.96 0.30 21.38
C TYR A 293 1.07 1.39 22.00
N LEU A 294 -0.03 1.77 21.34
CA LEU A 294 -0.96 2.77 21.86
C LEU A 294 -1.57 2.33 23.21
N LYS A 295 -1.94 1.04 23.35
CA LYS A 295 -2.39 0.50 24.65
C LYS A 295 -1.31 0.60 25.73
N SER A 296 -0.03 0.37 25.37
CA SER A 296 1.08 0.45 26.32
C SER A 296 1.37 1.87 26.81
N LEU A 297 0.96 2.90 26.06
CA LEU A 297 1.08 4.30 26.48
C LEU A 297 -0.02 4.70 27.47
N ASN A 298 -1.17 4.03 27.45
CA ASN A 298 -2.33 4.38 28.27
C ASN A 298 -2.31 3.62 29.61
N THR A 299 -1.35 3.93 30.48
CA THR A 299 -1.11 3.20 31.74
C THR A 299 -2.07 3.55 32.88
N SER A 300 -2.66 4.76 32.85
CA SER A 300 -3.50 5.31 33.91
C SER A 300 -5.00 5.10 33.71
N ASN A 301 -5.42 4.60 32.53
CA ASN A 301 -6.81 4.61 32.05
C ASN A 301 -7.47 6.01 32.07
N GLU A 302 -6.68 7.10 32.12
CA GLU A 302 -7.22 8.45 32.07
C GLU A 302 -7.58 8.84 30.62
N PRO A 303 -8.85 9.23 30.33
CA PRO A 303 -9.28 9.53 28.96
C PRO A 303 -8.48 10.65 28.29
N LYS A 304 -8.10 11.69 29.06
CA LYS A 304 -7.28 12.80 28.55
C LYS A 304 -5.87 12.38 28.16
N GLU A 305 -5.25 11.48 28.92
CA GLU A 305 -3.93 10.96 28.58
C GLU A 305 -3.98 10.14 27.28
N GLU A 306 -5.03 9.34 27.11
CA GLU A 306 -5.27 8.59 25.88
C GLU A 306 -5.47 9.50 24.66
N GLU A 307 -6.25 10.58 24.79
CA GLU A 307 -6.40 11.59 23.74
C GLU A 307 -5.05 12.20 23.34
N GLU A 308 -4.27 12.65 24.32
CA GLU A 308 -2.98 13.27 24.09
C GLU A 308 -2.00 12.31 23.42
N ASN A 309 -1.91 11.07 23.91
CA ASN A 309 -1.01 10.05 23.37
C ASN A 309 -1.38 9.70 21.93
N LEU A 310 -2.67 9.53 21.65
CA LEU A 310 -3.15 9.25 20.30
C LEU A 310 -2.91 10.43 19.34
N ASN A 311 -3.19 11.65 19.78
CA ASN A 311 -2.96 12.85 18.96
C ASN A 311 -1.46 13.07 18.68
N LYS A 312 -0.59 12.89 19.69
CA LYS A 312 0.87 12.94 19.56
C LYS A 312 1.36 11.89 18.56
N PHE A 313 0.87 10.65 18.67
CA PHE A 313 1.20 9.56 17.75
C PHE A 313 0.76 9.87 16.32
N SER A 314 -0.52 10.21 16.12
CA SER A 314 -1.08 10.55 14.81
C SER A 314 -0.34 11.72 14.17
N SER A 315 -0.04 12.77 14.93
CA SER A 315 0.76 13.92 14.48
C SER A 315 2.16 13.52 14.04
N ALA A 316 2.82 12.62 14.77
CA ALA A 316 4.16 12.14 14.43
C ALA A 316 4.16 11.33 13.12
N MET A 317 3.16 10.47 12.91
CA MET A 317 3.05 9.67 11.69
C MET A 317 2.72 10.51 10.46
N MET A 318 1.83 11.50 10.59
CA MET A 318 1.53 12.42 9.49
C MET A 318 2.75 13.26 9.08
N LYS A 319 3.48 13.81 10.06
CA LYS A 319 4.73 14.55 9.81
C LYS A 319 5.80 13.66 9.19
N TRP A 320 5.86 12.39 9.61
CA TRP A 320 6.74 11.41 8.99
C TRP A 320 6.36 11.13 7.54
N GLY A 321 5.08 10.95 7.21
CA GLY A 321 4.61 10.76 5.84
C GLY A 321 5.00 11.92 4.91
N GLU A 322 4.91 13.16 5.42
CA GLU A 322 5.41 14.34 4.71
C GLU A 322 6.92 14.30 4.50
N TYR A 323 7.68 14.08 5.58
CA TYR A 323 9.13 13.95 5.53
C TYR A 323 9.57 12.86 4.56
N PHE A 324 8.92 11.71 4.61
CA PHE A 324 9.18 10.56 3.74
C PHE A 324 9.03 10.93 2.26
N LYS A 325 7.95 11.62 1.90
CA LYS A 325 7.75 12.11 0.52
C LYS A 325 8.82 13.13 0.11
N GLN A 326 9.26 13.99 1.02
CA GLN A 326 10.30 14.98 0.76
C GLN A 326 11.69 14.32 0.58
N GLU A 327 12.08 13.40 1.47
CA GLU A 327 13.35 12.66 1.35
C GLU A 327 13.39 11.81 0.09
N PHE A 328 12.28 11.15 -0.23
CA PHE A 328 12.16 10.41 -1.47
C PHE A 328 12.39 11.31 -2.70
N LYS A 329 11.91 12.57 -2.66
CA LYS A 329 12.17 13.60 -3.69
C LYS A 329 13.58 14.18 -3.67
N LYS A 330 14.31 14.17 -2.56
CA LYS A 330 15.70 14.67 -2.51
C LYS A 330 16.67 13.72 -3.20
N GLU A 331 16.53 12.41 -2.97
CA GLU A 331 17.36 11.42 -3.65
C GLU A 331 17.16 11.36 -5.17
N ILE A 332 16.06 11.95 -5.66
CA ILE A 332 15.76 12.15 -7.09
C ILE A 332 16.68 13.22 -7.73
N GLN A 333 17.26 14.14 -6.95
CA GLN A 333 18.07 15.24 -7.47
C GLN A 333 19.59 14.96 -7.45
N ASP A 334 20.04 13.92 -6.75
CA ASP A 334 21.47 13.64 -6.48
C ASP A 334 22.15 12.75 -7.54
N THR A 335 21.44 12.34 -8.59
CA THR A 335 22.05 11.68 -9.76
C THR A 335 22.27 12.70 -10.88
N GLN A 336 23.43 12.62 -11.54
CA GLN A 336 23.77 13.46 -12.72
C GLN A 336 22.72 13.45 -13.85
N LEU A 337 21.70 12.60 -13.76
CA LEU A 337 20.64 12.37 -14.74
C LEU A 337 19.38 13.23 -14.56
N LYS A 338 19.19 13.98 -13.45
CA LYS A 338 17.95 14.76 -13.18
C LYS A 338 16.64 13.97 -13.40
N GLU A 339 16.66 12.65 -13.23
CA GLU A 339 15.49 11.77 -13.45
C GLU A 339 14.91 11.29 -12.12
N SER A 340 13.56 11.31 -12.02
CA SER A 340 12.84 10.74 -10.88
C SER A 340 13.10 9.23 -10.76
N LYS A 341 13.68 8.80 -9.62
CA LYS A 341 13.89 7.39 -9.23
C LYS A 341 12.62 6.65 -8.81
N GLY A 342 11.46 7.32 -8.76
CA GLY A 342 10.20 6.69 -8.41
C GLY A 342 9.10 7.67 -8.03
N ARG A 343 8.04 7.18 -7.37
CA ARG A 343 6.96 7.97 -6.76
C ARG A 343 6.37 7.27 -5.52
N ILE A 344 5.93 8.06 -4.53
CA ILE A 344 5.14 7.60 -3.38
C ILE A 344 3.65 7.79 -3.69
N ILE A 345 2.87 6.70 -3.67
CA ILE A 345 1.44 6.71 -3.96
C ILE A 345 0.68 7.25 -2.74
N TYR A 346 0.88 6.65 -1.57
CA TYR A 346 0.34 7.13 -0.30
C TYR A 346 1.31 6.87 0.86
N ALA A 347 1.24 7.71 1.89
CA ALA A 347 1.99 7.59 3.14
C ALA A 347 1.23 8.38 4.22
N GLY A 348 0.03 7.92 4.53
CA GLY A 348 -0.98 8.68 5.29
C GLY A 348 -1.05 8.34 6.77
N GLY A 349 -0.04 7.65 7.28
CA GLY A 349 -0.05 7.06 8.61
C GLY A 349 1.17 6.18 8.76
N ASP A 350 0.96 4.98 9.29
CA ASP A 350 1.97 3.93 9.34
C ASP A 350 2.04 3.06 8.09
N ASP A 351 0.99 3.10 7.27
CA ASP A 351 0.91 2.40 5.99
C ASP A 351 1.36 3.29 4.83
N PHE A 352 2.08 2.68 3.89
CA PHE A 352 2.57 3.39 2.71
C PHE A 352 2.78 2.45 1.53
N LEU A 353 2.68 3.01 0.32
CA LEU A 353 2.91 2.33 -0.95
C LEU A 353 3.71 3.24 -1.89
N GLY A 354 4.73 2.67 -2.53
CA GLY A 354 5.56 3.38 -3.50
C GLY A 354 6.08 2.50 -4.62
N VAL A 355 6.59 3.16 -5.65
CA VAL A 355 7.20 2.53 -6.83
C VAL A 355 8.51 3.22 -7.18
N LEU A 356 9.54 2.44 -7.45
CA LEU A 356 10.88 2.81 -7.90
C LEU A 356 11.02 2.46 -9.39
N TYR A 357 11.21 3.48 -10.22
CA TYR A 357 11.34 3.37 -11.68
C TYR A 357 12.06 4.60 -12.24
N ARG A 358 12.48 4.54 -13.50
CA ARG A 358 13.04 5.67 -14.25
C ARG A 358 12.31 5.86 -15.57
N GLN A 359 12.06 7.12 -15.92
CA GLN A 359 11.30 7.48 -17.12
C GLN A 359 12.10 7.23 -18.41
N GLN A 360 13.39 7.55 -18.44
CA GLN A 360 14.18 7.48 -19.67
C GLN A 360 15.23 6.37 -19.64
N SER A 361 15.62 5.89 -18.46
CA SER A 361 16.61 4.81 -18.29
C SER A 361 16.08 3.60 -17.51
N LYS A 362 16.91 2.54 -17.41
CA LYS A 362 16.63 1.38 -16.56
C LYS A 362 17.10 1.69 -15.14
N ILE A 363 16.27 1.35 -14.15
CA ILE A 363 16.69 1.28 -12.75
C ILE A 363 17.20 -0.13 -12.46
N THR A 364 18.18 -0.27 -11.59
CA THR A 364 18.67 -1.59 -11.15
C THR A 364 18.09 -1.96 -9.79
N ALA A 365 18.06 -3.25 -9.48
CA ALA A 365 17.67 -3.72 -8.16
C ALA A 365 18.63 -3.23 -7.06
N GLN A 366 19.93 -3.08 -7.38
CA GLN A 366 20.94 -2.52 -6.47
C GLN A 366 20.63 -1.07 -6.10
N GLU A 367 20.27 -0.23 -7.08
CA GLU A 367 19.86 1.16 -6.82
C GLU A 367 18.62 1.22 -5.92
N CYS A 368 17.70 0.25 -6.04
CA CYS A 368 16.56 0.13 -5.13
C CYS A 368 17.01 -0.28 -3.71
N LEU A 369 17.95 -1.23 -3.58
CA LEU A 369 18.47 -1.68 -2.28
C LEU A 369 19.22 -0.57 -1.54
N GLU A 370 20.00 0.24 -2.24
CA GLU A 370 20.71 1.39 -1.65
C GLU A 370 19.76 2.35 -0.96
N TRP A 371 18.57 2.54 -1.54
CA TRP A 371 17.50 3.32 -0.92
C TRP A 371 16.98 2.64 0.37
N PHE A 372 16.72 1.34 0.32
CA PHE A 372 16.29 0.57 1.50
C PHE A 372 17.33 0.51 2.62
N TYR A 373 18.62 0.67 2.32
CA TYR A 373 19.64 0.78 3.37
C TYR A 373 19.49 2.03 4.24
N LYS A 374 18.89 3.09 3.70
CA LYS A 374 18.63 4.36 4.41
C LYS A 374 17.23 4.41 5.03
N PHE A 375 16.31 3.59 4.53
CA PHE A 375 14.91 3.58 4.94
C PHE A 375 14.69 3.43 6.46
N PRO A 376 15.40 2.57 7.20
CA PRO A 376 15.23 2.47 8.66
C PRO A 376 15.45 3.79 9.40
N ASP A 377 16.38 4.63 8.93
CA ASP A 377 16.65 5.94 9.55
C ASP A 377 15.62 6.99 9.15
N ILE A 378 15.02 6.84 7.96
CA ILE A 378 13.84 7.61 7.54
C ILE A 378 12.64 7.25 8.42
N TRP A 379 12.38 5.96 8.66
CA TRP A 379 11.31 5.49 9.55
C TRP A 379 11.46 6.08 10.96
N LYS A 380 12.65 6.02 11.56
CA LYS A 380 12.90 6.55 12.91
C LYS A 380 12.59 8.04 13.10
N GLN A 381 12.41 8.83 12.03
CA GLN A 381 12.09 10.26 12.16
C GLN A 381 10.71 10.53 12.77
N HIS A 382 9.79 9.55 12.82
CA HIS A 382 8.54 9.69 13.59
C HIS A 382 8.77 9.72 15.11
N LYS A 383 9.94 9.27 15.60
CA LYS A 383 10.35 9.26 17.01
C LYS A 383 9.43 8.49 17.96
N GLN A 384 8.63 7.56 17.44
CA GLN A 384 7.82 6.60 18.18
C GLN A 384 8.58 5.28 18.36
N LYS A 385 8.30 4.53 19.41
CA LYS A 385 8.94 3.22 19.65
C LYS A 385 8.22 2.08 18.91
N ILE A 386 8.02 2.26 17.61
CA ILE A 386 7.39 1.26 16.72
C ILE A 386 8.34 0.88 15.58
N THR A 387 8.31 -0.39 15.19
CA THR A 387 9.05 -0.93 14.04
C THR A 387 8.18 -0.96 12.80
N VAL A 388 8.75 -1.36 11.66
CA VAL A 388 8.05 -1.44 10.38
C VAL A 388 8.38 -2.72 9.64
N SER A 389 7.35 -3.31 9.03
CA SER A 389 7.49 -4.43 8.12
C SER A 389 7.22 -3.98 6.69
N VAL A 390 8.11 -4.33 5.76
CA VAL A 390 8.02 -3.91 4.35
C VAL A 390 8.08 -5.11 3.42
N GLY A 391 7.19 -5.15 2.43
CA GLY A 391 7.34 -6.01 1.25
C GLY A 391 7.89 -5.21 0.09
N PHE A 392 9.04 -5.61 -0.46
CA PHE A 392 9.60 -5.07 -1.70
C PHE A 392 9.55 -6.13 -2.80
N VAL A 393 8.99 -5.76 -3.95
CA VAL A 393 8.83 -6.61 -5.13
C VAL A 393 9.61 -6.02 -6.30
N TRP A 394 10.66 -6.72 -6.72
CA TRP A 394 11.34 -6.48 -7.99
C TRP A 394 10.57 -7.20 -9.10
N ALA A 395 9.80 -6.46 -9.89
CA ALA A 395 8.80 -7.01 -10.80
C ALA A 395 9.25 -7.01 -12.26
N ALA A 396 9.10 -8.15 -12.92
CA ALA A 396 9.39 -8.30 -14.34
C ALA A 396 8.38 -7.55 -15.22
N PRO A 397 8.74 -7.22 -16.47
CA PRO A 397 7.99 -6.27 -17.26
C PRO A 397 6.57 -6.70 -17.65
N ASN A 398 6.35 -8.00 -17.87
CA ASN A 398 5.09 -8.52 -18.40
C ASN A 398 4.07 -8.91 -17.32
N VAL A 399 4.43 -8.76 -16.05
CA VAL A 399 3.54 -9.11 -14.95
C VAL A 399 2.47 -8.02 -14.83
N PRO A 400 1.16 -8.30 -14.86
CA PRO A 400 0.13 -7.29 -14.66
C PRO A 400 0.33 -6.47 -13.37
N GLN A 401 0.03 -5.16 -13.39
CA GLN A 401 0.24 -4.30 -12.22
C GLN A 401 -0.57 -4.76 -11.00
N ARG A 402 -1.80 -5.26 -11.21
CA ARG A 402 -2.65 -5.84 -10.17
C ARG A 402 -1.91 -6.96 -9.41
N ASP A 403 -1.26 -7.86 -10.14
CA ASP A 403 -0.52 -8.97 -9.56
C ASP A 403 0.70 -8.46 -8.78
N VAL A 404 1.38 -7.43 -9.28
CA VAL A 404 2.49 -6.79 -8.56
C VAL A 404 2.02 -6.23 -7.21
N LEU A 405 0.89 -5.54 -7.16
CA LEU A 405 0.32 -5.00 -5.91
C LEU A 405 -0.07 -6.11 -4.93
N GLN A 406 -0.70 -7.17 -5.44
CA GLN A 406 -1.01 -8.35 -4.66
C GLN A 406 0.25 -8.97 -4.04
N HIS A 407 1.31 -9.09 -4.83
CA HIS A 407 2.60 -9.58 -4.34
C HIS A 407 3.27 -8.63 -3.35
N CYS A 408 3.07 -7.31 -3.45
CA CYS A 408 3.58 -6.34 -2.45
C CYS A 408 2.93 -6.58 -1.08
N ARG A 409 1.59 -6.73 -1.07
CA ARG A 409 0.83 -7.04 0.13
C ARG A 409 1.24 -8.38 0.74
N GLU A 410 1.35 -9.42 -0.09
CA GLU A 410 1.77 -10.74 0.38
C GLU A 410 3.18 -10.73 0.96
N ALA A 411 4.11 -9.99 0.34
CA ALA A 411 5.46 -9.83 0.85
C ALA A 411 5.48 -9.06 2.18
N GLU A 412 4.71 -7.98 2.33
CA GLU A 412 4.55 -7.25 3.60
C GLU A 412 3.97 -8.16 4.70
N GLN A 413 2.96 -8.96 4.36
CA GLN A 413 2.38 -9.94 5.28
C GLN A 413 3.38 -11.06 5.63
N SER A 414 4.22 -11.46 4.68
CA SER A 414 5.32 -12.40 4.92
C SER A 414 6.30 -11.82 5.95
N ALA A 415 6.75 -10.57 5.76
CA ALA A 415 7.60 -9.86 6.71
C ALA A 415 6.99 -9.81 8.12
N LYS A 416 5.69 -9.50 8.23
CA LYS A 416 4.97 -9.49 9.51
C LYS A 416 4.91 -10.87 10.17
N LYS A 417 4.58 -11.92 9.42
CA LYS A 417 4.48 -13.29 9.93
C LYS A 417 5.85 -13.86 10.31
N SER A 418 6.89 -13.48 9.59
CA SER A 418 8.26 -13.93 9.82
C SER A 418 8.96 -13.24 10.99
N GLY A 419 8.30 -12.35 11.74
CA GLY A 419 8.85 -11.79 12.97
C GLY A 419 8.75 -10.29 13.11
N ARG A 420 8.26 -9.57 12.09
CA ARG A 420 8.19 -8.10 12.05
C ARG A 420 9.57 -7.44 12.05
N ASP A 421 9.62 -6.11 11.99
CA ASP A 421 10.86 -5.32 11.96
C ASP A 421 11.84 -5.76 10.85
N ARG A 422 11.31 -5.96 9.64
CA ARG A 422 12.07 -6.54 8.53
C ARG A 422 11.54 -6.17 7.16
N ILE A 423 12.36 -6.46 6.15
CA ILE A 423 11.97 -6.40 4.75
C ILE A 423 11.85 -7.81 4.15
N ALA A 424 10.78 -8.06 3.39
CA ALA A 424 10.66 -9.18 2.48
C ALA A 424 11.08 -8.73 1.08
N LEU A 425 12.19 -9.25 0.57
CA LEU A 425 12.69 -9.00 -0.78
C LEU A 425 12.17 -10.09 -1.72
N ARG A 426 11.29 -9.73 -2.64
CA ARG A 426 10.65 -10.64 -3.59
C ARG A 426 11.05 -10.34 -5.03
N ILE A 427 11.46 -11.36 -5.78
CA ILE A 427 11.73 -11.28 -7.22
C ILE A 427 10.56 -11.91 -7.95
N LEU A 428 9.86 -11.15 -8.79
CA LEU A 428 8.63 -11.59 -9.45
C LEU A 428 8.86 -11.70 -10.96
N PHE A 429 8.80 -12.93 -11.49
CA PHE A 429 9.11 -13.24 -12.88
C PHE A 429 7.90 -13.12 -13.80
N ASN A 430 8.13 -12.99 -15.11
CA ASN A 430 7.08 -12.96 -16.14
C ASN A 430 6.19 -14.22 -16.16
N SER A 431 6.65 -15.32 -15.57
CA SER A 431 5.86 -16.55 -15.42
C SER A 431 4.83 -16.49 -14.29
N GLY A 432 4.82 -15.43 -13.47
CA GLY A 432 4.03 -15.34 -12.24
C GLY A 432 4.69 -16.02 -11.03
N ASN A 433 5.76 -16.81 -11.23
CA ASN A 433 6.54 -17.36 -10.12
C ASN A 433 7.35 -16.27 -9.43
N HIS A 434 7.67 -16.49 -8.16
CA HIS A 434 8.51 -15.58 -7.39
C HIS A 434 9.52 -16.31 -6.50
N LEU A 435 10.59 -15.60 -6.15
CA LEU A 435 11.51 -15.93 -5.07
C LEU A 435 11.34 -14.89 -3.96
N GLU A 436 11.54 -15.27 -2.70
CA GLU A 436 11.41 -14.36 -1.58
C GLU A 436 12.46 -14.64 -0.50
N TRP A 437 13.00 -13.58 0.08
CA TRP A 437 13.90 -13.64 1.23
C TRP A 437 13.50 -12.58 2.26
N ASN A 438 13.30 -13.02 3.51
CA ASN A 438 12.96 -12.15 4.63
C ASN A 438 14.22 -11.79 5.42
N CYS A 439 14.49 -10.50 5.58
CA CYS A 439 15.70 -10.01 6.23
C CYS A 439 15.40 -8.92 7.29
N PRO A 440 15.77 -9.13 8.57
CA PRO A 440 15.73 -8.07 9.58
C PRO A 440 16.51 -6.83 9.14
N TRP A 441 16.00 -5.63 9.43
CA TRP A 441 16.61 -4.37 8.99
C TRP A 441 18.07 -4.23 9.42
N GLY A 442 18.40 -4.67 10.65
CA GLY A 442 19.75 -4.62 11.21
C GLY A 442 20.78 -5.46 10.44
N LEU A 443 20.33 -6.48 9.70
CA LEU A 443 21.19 -7.39 8.94
C LEU A 443 21.29 -7.02 7.46
N LEU A 444 20.28 -6.37 6.90
CA LEU A 444 20.13 -6.15 5.46
C LEU A 444 21.38 -5.57 4.78
N LYS A 445 21.82 -4.38 5.22
CA LYS A 445 22.98 -3.70 4.62
C LYS A 445 24.26 -4.49 4.88
N ASN A 446 24.46 -4.93 6.11
CA ASN A 446 25.67 -5.62 6.52
C ASN A 446 25.86 -6.92 5.74
N LEU A 447 24.84 -7.77 5.65
CA LEU A 447 24.92 -9.03 4.92
C LEU A 447 25.23 -8.84 3.42
N LEU A 448 24.43 -8.02 2.73
CA LEU A 448 24.54 -7.90 1.27
C LEU A 448 25.84 -7.19 0.83
N THR A 449 26.34 -6.23 1.62
CA THR A 449 27.59 -5.52 1.29
C THR A 449 28.85 -6.33 1.61
N HIS A 450 28.75 -7.28 2.55
CA HIS A 450 29.86 -8.13 2.96
C HIS A 450 29.88 -9.51 2.27
N TYR A 451 29.03 -9.72 1.25
CA TYR A 451 29.15 -10.88 0.37
C TYR A 451 30.54 -10.91 -0.26
N ARG A 452 31.20 -12.06 -0.17
CA ARG A 452 32.51 -12.29 -0.76
C ARG A 452 32.46 -13.53 -1.64
N ASP A 453 32.64 -13.34 -2.94
CA ASP A 453 32.77 -14.47 -3.85
C ASP A 453 34.03 -15.29 -3.52
N ARG A 454 33.96 -16.61 -3.76
CA ARG A 454 35.04 -17.57 -3.46
C ARG A 454 36.35 -17.25 -4.18
N ASN A 455 36.30 -16.52 -5.29
CA ASN A 455 37.46 -16.09 -6.06
C ASN A 455 38.20 -14.88 -5.44
N GLN A 456 37.65 -14.26 -4.40
CA GLN A 456 38.27 -13.19 -3.59
C GLN A 456 38.70 -11.92 -4.36
N LEU A 457 38.22 -11.71 -5.60
CA LEU A 457 38.47 -10.47 -6.33
C LEU A 457 37.66 -9.33 -5.69
N LYS A 458 38.35 -8.24 -5.36
CA LYS A 458 37.94 -7.22 -4.39
C LYS A 458 36.69 -6.41 -4.81
N ASP A 459 36.31 -6.47 -6.08
CA ASP A 459 35.33 -5.53 -6.68
C ASP A 459 34.22 -6.21 -7.51
N GLU A 460 34.12 -7.55 -7.54
CA GLU A 460 33.05 -8.26 -8.24
C GLU A 460 32.23 -9.11 -7.26
N GLN A 461 31.07 -8.61 -6.85
CA GLN A 461 30.07 -9.38 -6.10
C GLN A 461 29.38 -10.39 -7.04
N ASN A 462 30.12 -11.40 -7.50
CA ASN A 462 29.56 -12.43 -8.37
C ASN A 462 28.77 -13.47 -7.55
N TRP A 463 27.46 -13.26 -7.45
CA TRP A 463 26.54 -14.16 -6.75
C TRP A 463 26.29 -15.51 -7.44
N THR A 464 26.80 -15.70 -8.66
CA THR A 464 26.59 -16.92 -9.47
C THR A 464 27.14 -18.16 -8.77
N HIS A 465 28.27 -18.06 -8.06
CA HIS A 465 28.86 -19.21 -7.37
C HIS A 465 28.01 -19.67 -6.19
N LEU A 466 27.58 -18.76 -5.32
CA LEU A 466 26.68 -19.09 -4.22
C LEU A 466 25.38 -19.71 -4.75
N TYR A 467 24.79 -19.13 -5.79
CA TYR A 467 23.58 -19.67 -6.43
C TYR A 467 23.78 -21.10 -6.95
N ASN A 468 24.87 -21.35 -7.68
CA ASN A 468 25.17 -22.67 -8.24
C ASN A 468 25.48 -23.69 -7.15
N ASP A 469 26.24 -23.31 -6.12
CA ASP A 469 26.55 -24.19 -4.99
C ASP A 469 25.27 -24.58 -4.24
N ILE A 470 24.34 -23.63 -4.03
CA ILE A 470 23.01 -23.90 -3.47
C ILE A 470 22.24 -24.89 -4.35
N ALA A 471 22.16 -24.65 -5.66
CA ALA A 471 21.42 -25.52 -6.58
C ALA A 471 21.97 -26.96 -6.59
N VAL A 472 23.30 -27.12 -6.58
CA VAL A 472 23.95 -28.44 -6.49
C VAL A 472 23.62 -29.10 -5.16
N LEU A 473 23.71 -28.39 -4.04
CA LEU A 473 23.41 -28.92 -2.70
C LEU A 473 21.92 -29.30 -2.55
N GLU A 474 21.00 -28.51 -3.11
CA GLU A 474 19.57 -28.82 -3.15
C GLU A 474 19.28 -30.09 -3.97
N SER A 475 19.89 -30.23 -5.16
CA SER A 475 19.72 -31.42 -6.00
C SER A 475 20.21 -32.72 -5.34
N ARG A 476 21.12 -32.59 -4.36
CA ARG A 476 21.66 -33.70 -3.57
C ARG A 476 20.96 -33.89 -2.22
N HIS A 477 19.88 -33.14 -1.97
CA HIS A 477 19.14 -33.14 -0.69
C HIS A 477 20.03 -32.87 0.53
N ALA A 478 21.07 -32.03 0.38
CA ALA A 478 22.03 -31.75 1.45
C ALA A 478 21.44 -30.92 2.62
N PHE A 479 20.42 -30.10 2.34
CA PHE A 479 19.72 -29.31 3.34
C PHE A 479 18.60 -30.12 4.02
N THR A 480 18.98 -30.91 5.03
CA THR A 480 18.05 -31.74 5.81
C THR A 480 17.35 -30.95 6.92
N ARG A 481 16.24 -31.46 7.48
CA ARG A 481 15.61 -30.87 8.68
C ARG A 481 16.32 -31.24 9.98
N GLU A 482 17.29 -32.15 9.92
CA GLU A 482 17.99 -32.68 11.09
C GLU A 482 19.14 -31.78 11.54
N GLN A 483 19.70 -30.95 10.66
CA GLN A 483 20.85 -30.09 10.97
C GLN A 483 20.92 -28.83 10.08
N THR A 484 21.68 -27.84 10.55
CA THR A 484 21.99 -26.58 9.83
C THR A 484 23.43 -26.51 9.33
N LYS A 485 24.26 -27.55 9.55
CA LYS A 485 25.71 -27.52 9.29
C LYS A 485 26.08 -27.20 7.84
N VAL A 486 25.30 -27.66 6.87
CA VAL A 486 25.53 -27.36 5.44
C VAL A 486 25.27 -25.88 5.15
N ALA A 487 24.16 -25.34 5.68
CA ALA A 487 23.84 -23.92 5.54
C ALA A 487 24.87 -23.04 6.26
N GLU A 488 25.30 -23.44 7.45
CA GLU A 488 26.36 -22.77 8.22
C GLU A 488 27.70 -22.75 7.45
N ALA A 489 28.16 -23.90 6.96
CA ALA A 489 29.42 -24.00 6.23
C ALA A 489 29.39 -23.15 4.95
N LEU A 490 28.27 -23.18 4.22
CA LEU A 490 28.05 -22.37 3.04
C LEU A 490 28.04 -20.87 3.38
N PHE A 491 27.32 -20.49 4.44
CA PHE A 491 27.27 -19.10 4.90
C PHE A 491 28.65 -18.58 5.28
N LYS A 492 29.42 -19.34 6.08
CA LYS A 492 30.78 -18.98 6.49
C LYS A 492 31.74 -18.84 5.29
N ALA A 493 31.54 -19.62 4.22
CA ALA A 493 32.36 -19.53 3.01
C ALA A 493 32.13 -18.21 2.24
N TYR A 494 30.88 -17.75 2.15
CA TYR A 494 30.51 -16.59 1.34
C TYR A 494 30.34 -15.28 2.13
N PHE A 495 30.24 -15.36 3.46
CA PHE A 495 30.10 -14.21 4.37
C PHE A 495 31.13 -14.29 5.51
N PRO A 496 32.45 -14.35 5.21
CA PRO A 496 33.49 -14.63 6.21
C PRO A 496 33.66 -13.54 7.29
N SER A 497 33.08 -12.35 7.10
CA SER A 497 33.08 -11.26 8.07
C SER A 497 31.84 -11.23 8.96
N GLN A 498 30.90 -12.15 8.75
CA GLN A 498 29.65 -12.27 9.50
C GLN A 498 29.69 -13.56 10.31
N PHE A 499 29.52 -13.46 11.62
CA PHE A 499 29.58 -14.62 12.51
C PHE A 499 28.22 -15.32 12.56
N TRP A 500 28.20 -16.61 12.22
CA TRP A 500 26.99 -17.43 12.27
C TRP A 500 26.39 -17.45 13.68
N GLU A 501 27.26 -17.50 14.67
CA GLU A 501 26.96 -17.55 16.09
C GLU A 501 26.30 -16.25 16.57
N ASP A 502 26.40 -15.14 15.84
CA ASP A 502 25.70 -13.88 16.14
C ASP A 502 24.31 -13.79 15.51
N ILE A 503 24.08 -14.55 14.44
CA ILE A 503 22.83 -14.54 13.68
C ILE A 503 21.89 -15.66 14.12
N VAL A 504 22.44 -16.85 14.33
CA VAL A 504 21.69 -18.08 14.61
C VAL A 504 21.89 -18.51 16.05
N GLY A 505 23.08 -18.29 16.61
CA GLY A 505 23.45 -18.74 17.95
C GLY A 505 24.02 -20.16 17.94
N ASP A 506 24.17 -20.71 19.13
CA ASP A 506 24.69 -22.07 19.36
C ASP A 506 23.57 -23.11 19.17
N ASP A 507 23.72 -24.31 19.74
CA ASP A 507 22.81 -25.46 19.53
C ASP A 507 21.34 -25.21 19.93
N ASN A 508 21.05 -24.14 20.68
CA ASN A 508 19.70 -23.76 21.11
C ASN A 508 18.98 -22.76 20.17
N TYR A 509 19.68 -22.25 19.15
CA TYR A 509 19.14 -21.31 18.14
C TYR A 509 18.53 -20.03 18.72
N GLU A 510 18.89 -19.61 19.94
CA GLU A 510 18.25 -18.46 20.61
C GLU A 510 18.39 -17.16 19.83
N LYS A 511 19.56 -16.94 19.21
CA LYS A 511 19.81 -15.74 18.42
C LYS A 511 19.07 -15.73 17.08
N ALA A 512 18.66 -16.91 16.59
CA ALA A 512 17.81 -17.00 15.42
C ALA A 512 16.44 -16.36 15.67
N PHE A 513 15.94 -16.36 16.91
CA PHE A 513 14.67 -15.71 17.29
C PHE A 513 14.87 -14.28 17.79
N ASN A 514 15.94 -14.02 18.54
CA ASN A 514 16.20 -12.74 19.19
C ASN A 514 17.52 -12.15 18.74
N HIS A 515 17.55 -10.87 18.38
CA HIS A 515 18.82 -10.23 18.05
C HIS A 515 19.58 -9.84 19.34
N PRO A 516 20.94 -9.88 19.35
CA PRO A 516 21.73 -9.46 20.50
C PRO A 516 21.54 -7.99 20.91
N GLN A 517 21.19 -7.14 19.94
CA GLN A 517 20.87 -5.74 20.21
C GLN A 517 19.42 -5.60 20.68
N PRO A 518 19.15 -4.82 21.75
CA PRO A 518 17.80 -4.52 22.18
C PRO A 518 16.97 -3.97 21.02
N PHE A 519 15.71 -4.41 20.92
CA PHE A 519 14.73 -3.93 19.92
C PHE A 519 15.02 -4.33 18.47
N GLN A 520 15.85 -5.36 18.23
CA GLN A 520 16.01 -5.98 16.91
C GLN A 520 15.51 -7.43 16.92
N THR A 521 14.95 -7.88 15.81
CA THR A 521 14.43 -9.25 15.65
C THR A 521 15.48 -10.19 15.06
N GLY A 522 15.44 -11.47 15.43
CA GLY A 522 16.27 -12.50 14.82
C GLY A 522 15.82 -12.82 13.39
N ILE A 523 16.57 -13.67 12.68
CA ILE A 523 16.21 -14.08 11.31
C ILE A 523 14.89 -14.87 11.23
N LEU A 524 14.51 -15.53 12.33
CA LEU A 524 13.23 -16.21 12.50
C LEU A 524 12.23 -15.29 13.24
N GLY A 525 10.96 -15.73 13.25
CA GLY A 525 9.88 -15.01 13.90
C GLY A 525 9.77 -15.25 15.40
N GLU A 526 8.58 -15.01 15.95
CA GLU A 526 8.33 -15.26 17.37
C GLU A 526 8.50 -16.76 17.69
N ARG A 527 9.33 -17.09 18.70
CA ARG A 527 9.64 -18.48 19.10
C ARG A 527 8.40 -19.36 19.30
N LYS A 528 7.31 -18.77 19.79
CA LYS A 528 6.02 -19.46 20.01
C LYS A 528 5.44 -20.08 18.72
N ASN A 529 5.82 -19.58 17.55
CA ASN A 529 5.40 -20.13 16.26
C ASN A 529 6.11 -21.45 15.92
N TYR A 530 7.14 -21.80 16.68
CA TYR A 530 7.94 -23.01 16.55
C TYR A 530 7.81 -23.93 17.77
N THR A 531 6.86 -23.65 18.67
CA THR A 531 6.64 -24.49 19.86
C THR A 531 5.39 -25.34 19.68
N ASN A 532 5.48 -26.61 20.06
CA ASN A 532 4.33 -27.51 20.10
C ASN A 532 3.35 -27.09 21.23
N LYS A 533 2.22 -27.81 21.35
CA LYS A 533 1.21 -27.55 22.39
C LYS A 533 1.73 -27.68 23.83
N ASN A 534 2.86 -28.36 24.04
CA ASN A 534 3.50 -28.55 25.34
C ASN A 534 4.54 -27.45 25.64
N GLY A 535 4.76 -26.50 24.72
CA GLY A 535 5.76 -25.45 24.84
C GLY A 535 7.18 -25.85 24.44
N GLU A 536 7.37 -27.05 23.89
CA GLU A 536 8.68 -27.53 23.45
C GLU A 536 8.98 -27.09 22.02
N LEU A 537 10.23 -26.74 21.75
CA LEU A 537 10.66 -26.24 20.45
C LEU A 537 10.70 -27.38 19.41
N GLU A 538 10.00 -27.19 18.29
CA GLU A 538 10.01 -28.07 17.13
C GLU A 538 11.28 -27.84 16.30
N LEU A 539 12.39 -28.41 16.77
CA LEU A 539 13.73 -28.19 16.19
C LEU A 539 13.81 -28.48 14.69
N GLU A 540 13.04 -29.43 14.16
CA GLU A 540 12.98 -29.70 12.72
C GLU A 540 12.47 -28.50 11.91
N ASN A 541 11.45 -27.80 12.42
CA ASN A 541 10.89 -26.61 11.77
C ASN A 541 11.88 -25.44 11.86
N VAL A 542 12.54 -25.28 13.00
CA VAL A 542 13.60 -24.26 13.19
C VAL A 542 14.75 -24.47 12.20
N ARG A 543 15.30 -25.68 12.15
CA ARG A 543 16.42 -26.02 11.26
C ARG A 543 16.04 -25.89 9.79
N LYS A 544 14.83 -26.33 9.43
CA LYS A 544 14.27 -26.15 8.08
C LYS A 544 14.24 -24.68 7.67
N ASP A 545 13.73 -23.81 8.53
CA ASP A 545 13.58 -22.38 8.19
C ASP A 545 14.92 -21.64 8.18
N ILE A 546 15.88 -22.02 9.03
CA ILE A 546 17.27 -21.52 8.95
C ILE A 546 17.91 -21.93 7.62
N ASN A 547 17.79 -23.20 7.23
CA ASN A 547 18.32 -23.68 5.95
C ASN A 547 17.67 -22.93 4.77
N ASN A 548 16.34 -22.79 4.79
CA ASN A 548 15.61 -22.03 3.77
C ASN A 548 16.03 -20.57 3.73
N TRP A 549 16.31 -19.95 4.86
CA TRP A 549 16.76 -18.57 4.93
C TRP A 549 18.08 -18.36 4.18
N VAL A 550 19.06 -19.26 4.36
CA VAL A 550 20.35 -19.23 3.62
C VAL A 550 20.16 -19.52 2.13
N ILE A 551 19.33 -20.52 1.79
CA ILE A 551 18.99 -20.85 0.40
C ILE A 551 18.39 -19.62 -0.30
N ASN A 552 17.42 -18.98 0.33
CA ASN A 552 16.70 -17.84 -0.22
C ASN A 552 17.59 -16.60 -0.31
N LEU A 553 18.50 -16.37 0.64
CA LEU A 553 19.52 -15.33 0.56
C LEU A 553 20.34 -15.45 -0.72
N GLY A 554 20.87 -16.64 -1.03
CA GLY A 554 21.67 -16.84 -2.24
C GLY A 554 20.85 -16.73 -3.53
N LYS A 555 19.63 -17.27 -3.55
CA LYS A 555 18.72 -17.19 -4.71
C LYS A 555 18.28 -15.76 -5.01
N VAL A 556 17.81 -15.03 -4.00
CA VAL A 556 17.36 -13.65 -4.17
C VAL A 556 18.55 -12.73 -4.42
N GLY A 557 19.67 -12.91 -3.69
CA GLY A 557 20.90 -12.15 -3.91
C GLY A 557 21.44 -12.29 -5.33
N PHE A 558 21.43 -13.50 -5.90
CA PHE A 558 21.76 -13.69 -7.31
C PHE A 558 20.93 -12.79 -8.23
N HIS A 559 19.61 -12.78 -8.10
CA HIS A 559 18.79 -11.92 -8.95
C HIS A 559 18.97 -10.43 -8.66
N LEU A 560 19.15 -10.01 -7.41
CA LEU A 560 19.36 -8.60 -7.08
C LEU A 560 20.64 -8.03 -7.68
N PHE A 561 21.70 -8.84 -7.81
CA PHE A 561 23.03 -8.37 -8.24
C PHE A 561 23.42 -8.81 -9.67
N THR A 562 22.70 -9.77 -10.30
CA THR A 562 23.01 -10.23 -11.67
C THR A 562 22.43 -9.35 -12.77
N PHE A 563 21.35 -8.59 -12.49
CA PHE A 563 20.75 -7.69 -13.50
C PHE A 563 21.59 -6.43 -13.81
N SER A 564 22.79 -6.29 -13.25
CA SER A 564 23.72 -5.18 -13.47
C SER A 564 24.51 -5.28 -14.80
N ASP A 565 24.90 -6.48 -15.25
CA ASP A 565 26.14 -6.60 -16.06
C ASP A 565 26.01 -7.20 -17.46
N LYS A 566 25.00 -6.83 -18.25
CA LYS A 566 24.98 -7.25 -19.68
C LYS A 566 25.08 -6.16 -20.75
N LYS A 567 25.21 -4.87 -20.41
CA LYS A 567 25.40 -3.80 -21.42
C LYS A 567 26.31 -2.64 -20.98
N SER A 568 27.49 -2.91 -20.40
CA SER A 568 28.54 -1.88 -20.21
C SER A 568 29.93 -2.27 -20.70
N LYS A 569 30.08 -3.44 -21.34
CA LYS A 569 31.28 -3.81 -22.08
C LYS A 569 30.89 -4.26 -23.49
N ASN A 570 30.70 -3.29 -24.37
CA ASN A 570 31.06 -3.33 -25.79
C ASN A 570 30.87 -1.94 -26.40
#